data_AF-A0A950SSY1-F1
#
_entry.id   AF-A0A950SSY1-F1
#
_cell.length_a   1.000
_cell.length_b   1.000
_cell.length_c   1.000
_cell.angle_alpha   90.00
_cell.angle_beta   90.00
_cell.angle_gamma   90.00
#
_symmetry.space_group_name_H-M   'P 1'
#
loop_
_entity.id
_entity.type
_entity.pdbx_description
1 polymer ?
#
loop_
_entity_poly.entity_id
_entity_poly.type
_entity_poly.pdbx_seq_one_letter_code
_entity_poly.pdbx_strand_id
1 'polypeptide(L)' 'RYASVVHAIGVRLEADDRLDIAAPFGLEDLFSMIIRPNRVIQNAGSHARKAARAKEIWPEVKVIPWDPD' A
#
# COMPACT_ATOMS: atom_id res chain seq x y z
N ARG A 1 3.43 8.63 8.60
CA ARG A 1 2.25 7.93 8.03
C ARG A 1 2.53 7.61 6.56
N TYR A 2 2.04 6.48 6.04
CA TYR A 2 2.35 6.01 4.69
C TYR A 2 1.46 6.60 3.60
N ALA A 3 1.97 6.67 2.37
CA ALA A 3 1.28 7.37 1.28
C ALA A 3 0.05 6.66 0.71
N SER A 4 0.05 5.33 0.76
CA SER A 4 -1.05 4.48 0.32
C SER A 4 -1.27 3.43 1.41
N VAL A 5 -2.48 2.88 1.48
CA VAL A 5 -2.85 1.87 2.49
C VAL A 5 -1.89 0.68 2.46
N VAL A 6 -1.64 0.13 1.28
CA VAL A 6 -0.77 -1.05 1.07
C VAL A 6 0.69 -0.84 1.49
N HIS A 7 1.14 0.42 1.64
CA HIS A 7 2.48 0.71 2.15
C HIS A 7 2.58 0.58 3.68
N ALA A 8 1.47 0.47 4.40
CA ALA A 8 1.42 0.36 5.85
C ALA A 8 1.38 -1.11 6.29
N ILE A 9 2.36 -1.89 5.84
CA ILE A 9 2.53 -3.29 6.22
C ILE A 9 3.95 -3.47 6.76
N GLY A 10 4.07 -4.02 7.96
CA GLY A 10 5.33 -4.43 8.56
C GLY A 10 5.36 -5.94 8.77
N VAL A 11 6.50 -6.56 8.51
CA VAL A 11 6.72 -8.00 8.74
C VAL A 11 8.05 -8.17 9.45
N ARG A 12 8.08 -9.04 10.46
CA ARG A 12 9.29 -9.42 11.20
C ARG A 12 9.30 -10.92 11.43
N LEU A 13 10.48 -11.54 11.32
CA LEU A 13 10.70 -12.93 11.70
C LEU A 13 11.01 -12.99 13.20
N GLU A 14 10.30 -13.85 13.91
CA GLU A 14 10.51 -14.14 15.33
C GLU A 14 11.56 -15.23 15.54
N ALA A 15 12.00 -15.40 16.79
CA ALA A 15 12.94 -16.45 17.16
C ALA A 15 12.39 -17.88 16.99
N ASP A 16 11.06 -18.04 16.90
CA ASP A 16 10.37 -19.32 16.71
C ASP A 16 9.94 -19.55 15.23
N ASP A 17 10.60 -18.88 14.29
CA ASP A 17 10.33 -18.93 12.84
C ASP A 17 8.93 -18.43 12.42
N ARG A 18 8.17 -17.80 13.32
CA ARG A 18 6.88 -17.18 12.97
C ARG A 18 7.08 -15.79 12.39
N LEU A 19 6.18 -15.42 11.48
CA LEU A 19 6.07 -14.04 11.00
C LEU A 19 5.10 -13.26 11.91
N ASP A 20 5.61 -12.19 12.50
CA ASP A 20 4.80 -11.14 13.12
C ASP A 20 4.44 -10.09 12.05
N ILE A 21 3.15 -9.78 11.93
CA ILE A 21 2.62 -8.94 10.85
C ILE A 21 1.78 -7.81 11.45
N ALA A 22 2.18 -6.57 11.16
CA ALA A 22 1.39 -5.39 11.44
C ALA A 22 0.75 -4.86 10.14
N ALA A 23 -0.57 -5.03 10.00
CA ALA A 23 -1.35 -4.59 8.85
C ALA A 23 -2.65 -3.89 9.30
N PRO A 24 -2.60 -2.62 9.75
CA PRO A 24 -3.76 -1.89 10.30
C PRO A 24 -4.93 -1.72 9.33
N PHE A 25 -4.74 -2.00 8.04
CA PHE A 25 -5.78 -1.95 7.01
C PHE A 25 -6.04 -3.32 6.36
N GLY A 26 -5.52 -4.41 6.94
CA GLY A 26 -5.56 -5.75 6.37
C GLY A 26 -4.57 -5.95 5.22
N LEU A 27 -4.64 -7.14 4.60
CA LEU A 27 -3.74 -7.57 3.52
C LEU A 27 -4.43 -7.66 2.14
N GLU A 28 -5.73 -7.36 2.07
CA GLU A 28 -6.52 -7.49 0.83
C GLU A 28 -5.89 -6.68 -0.31
N ASP A 29 -5.60 -5.40 -0.08
CA ASP A 29 -5.00 -4.52 -1.10
C ASP A 29 -3.63 -5.05 -1.58
N LEU A 30 -2.87 -5.75 -0.74
CA LEU A 30 -1.60 -6.38 -1.13
C LEU A 30 -1.85 -7.55 -2.10
N PHE A 31 -2.72 -8.48 -1.73
CA PHE A 31 -2.98 -9.69 -2.53
C PHE A 31 -3.78 -9.39 -3.81
N SER A 32 -4.64 -8.37 -3.81
CA SER A 32 -5.35 -7.90 -5.00
C SER A 32 -4.54 -6.94 -5.87
N MET A 33 -3.30 -6.61 -5.48
CA MET A 33 -2.43 -5.65 -6.16
C MET A 33 -3.08 -4.27 -6.34
N ILE A 34 -3.70 -3.75 -5.29
CA ILE A 34 -4.39 -2.46 -5.27
C ILE A 34 -3.56 -1.43 -4.49
N ILE A 35 -3.28 -0.29 -5.12
CA ILE A 35 -2.73 0.89 -4.44
C ILE A 35 -3.88 1.88 -4.19
N ARG A 36 -4.43 1.87 -2.96
CA ARG A 36 -5.46 2.81 -2.51
C ARG A 36 -4.88 3.99 -1.72
N PRO A 37 -5.40 5.22 -1.88
CA PRO A 37 -5.00 6.39 -1.09
C PRO A 37 -5.11 6.16 0.41
N ASN A 38 -4.14 6.66 1.18
CA ASN A 38 -4.29 6.81 2.62
C ASN A 38 -4.80 8.23 2.94
N ARG A 39 -6.11 8.39 3.08
CA ARG A 39 -6.77 9.69 3.28
C ARG A 39 -6.61 10.29 4.69
N VAL A 40 -5.93 9.59 5.60
CA VAL A 40 -5.61 10.13 6.93
C VAL A 40 -4.59 11.29 6.84
N ILE A 41 -3.90 11.44 5.72
CA ILE A 41 -2.96 12.53 5.45
C ILE A 41 -3.28 13.15 4.09
N GLN A 42 -3.23 14.47 3.96
CA GLN A 42 -3.36 15.10 2.64
C GLN A 42 -2.05 15.02 1.87
N ASN A 43 -1.88 13.98 1.04
CA ASN A 43 -0.63 13.75 0.33
C ASN A 43 -0.80 13.17 -1.08
N ALA A 44 -1.84 13.60 -1.80
CA ALA A 44 -2.18 13.16 -3.15
C ALA A 44 -0.98 13.01 -4.09
N GLY A 45 -0.07 13.99 -4.13
CA GLY A 45 1.12 13.93 -4.97
C GLY A 45 2.09 12.78 -4.63
N SER A 46 2.23 12.43 -3.34
CA SER A 46 3.06 11.30 -2.93
C SER A 46 2.42 9.95 -3.27
N HIS A 47 1.10 9.85 -3.15
CA HIS A 47 0.35 8.68 -3.59
C HIS A 47 0.53 8.47 -5.10
N ALA A 48 0.30 9.50 -5.91
CA ALA A 48 0.42 9.44 -7.37
C ALA A 48 1.83 9.02 -7.82
N ARG A 49 2.90 9.67 -7.29
CA ARG A 49 4.28 9.33 -7.66
C ARG A 49 4.66 7.88 -7.33
N LYS A 50 4.26 7.39 -6.14
CA LYS A 50 4.56 6.02 -5.73
C LYS A 50 3.76 5.00 -6.52
N ALA A 51 2.49 5.30 -6.81
CA ALA A 51 1.64 4.44 -7.63
C ALA A 51 2.17 4.32 -9.07
N ALA A 52 2.61 5.42 -9.68
CA ALA A 52 3.22 5.42 -11.02
C ALA A 52 4.49 4.54 -11.05
N ARG A 53 5.41 4.75 -10.11
CA ARG A 53 6.62 3.91 -9.98
C ARG A 53 6.30 2.43 -9.78
N ALA A 54 5.29 2.11 -8.98
CA ALA A 54 4.88 0.73 -8.78
C ALA A 54 4.32 0.10 -10.07
N LYS A 55 3.54 0.85 -10.86
CA LYS A 55 2.95 0.42 -12.13
C LYS A 55 4.01 0.18 -13.22
N GLU A 56 5.12 0.92 -13.20
CA GLU A 56 6.25 0.69 -14.10
C GLU A 56 6.92 -0.67 -13.88
N ILE A 57 6.97 -1.13 -12.62
CA ILE A 57 7.58 -2.42 -12.25
C ILE A 57 6.56 -3.56 -12.36
N TRP A 58 5.31 -3.28 -12.00
CA TRP A 58 4.19 -4.23 -11.92
C TRP A 58 3.00 -3.69 -12.72
N PRO A 59 2.96 -3.92 -14.05
CA PRO A 59 1.91 -3.41 -14.93
C PRO A 59 0.49 -3.83 -14.56
N GLU A 60 0.30 -4.88 -13.77
CA GLU A 60 -0.97 -5.41 -13.30
C GLU A 60 -1.56 -4.65 -12.09
N VAL A 61 -0.77 -3.83 -11.38
CA VAL A 61 -1.22 -3.09 -10.20
C VAL A 61 -2.40 -2.16 -10.52
N LYS A 62 -3.50 -2.26 -9.78
CA LYS A 62 -4.63 -1.34 -9.88
C LYS A 62 -4.43 -0.14 -8.97
N VAL A 63 -4.43 1.06 -9.54
CA VAL A 63 -4.32 2.31 -8.77
C VAL A 63 -5.71 2.91 -8.59
N ILE A 64 -6.11 3.20 -7.35
CA ILE A 64 -7.32 3.97 -7.06
C ILE A 64 -6.92 5.45 -6.98
N PRO A 65 -7.56 6.35 -7.73
CA PRO A 65 -7.21 7.77 -7.69
C PRO A 65 -7.53 8.40 -6.33
N TRP A 66 -6.90 9.55 -6.07
CA TRP A 66 -7.08 10.30 -4.83
C TRP A 66 -8.53 10.73 -4.63
N ASP A 67 -9.10 11.33 -5.67
CA ASP A 67 -10.50 11.68 -5.78
C ASP A 67 -11.10 10.72 -6.83
N PRO A 68 -11.90 9.73 -6.42
CA PRO A 68 -12.77 9.04 -7.36
C PRO A 68 -13.85 10.05 -7.77
N ASP A 69 -14.04 10.26 -9.07
CA ASP A 69 -15.18 11.04 -9.58
C ASP A 69 -16.50 10.61 -8.92
#